data_AF-A0A3P7Q0F6-F1
#
_entry.id   AF-A0A3P7Q0F6-F1
#
_cell.length_a   1.000
_cell.length_b   1.000
_cell.length_c   1.000
_cell.angle_alpha   90.00
_cell.angle_beta   90.00
_cell.angle_gamma   90.00
#
_symmetry.space_group_name_H-M   'P 1'
#
loop_
_entity.id
_entity.type
_entity.pdbx_description
1 polymer ?
#
loop_
_entity_poly.entity_id
_entity_poly.type
_entity_poly.pdbx_seq_one_letter_code
_entity_poly.pdbx_strand_id
1 'polypeptide(L)'
;MLSDGEKKLSKNEQKRLAKQAQKEKERLEKEAKKSAEAAQTGKAEKHVKEADPSDPQEYYKMRVEMINSRRAAGDNPFPHKKYEHLKNEEVLNDVRVSIAGRIYSKRESGKNLVFYDVHNGGTRLQVMANARYHAAGAEDFSAVHERIRRGDIVGFSGHPTRSKTGELSLLPLEVEQLTPCLRMLPHTHYGLKDKELRQMLIVGGIDRVYEVGRLFRNEGIDMTHNPEFTTCEFYMAYADYEDLIRLTEDLLSKMVMFIHGTYKIMYHPNGPGVEPAMEIDFTPPFKRVNMYEGLEKALGVKLPSPDTLKTEG
;
A
#
# COMPACT_ATOMS: atom_id res chain seq x y z
N MET A 1 -38.51 62.66 -42.75
CA MET A 1 -38.35 64.12 -42.70
C MET A 1 -37.63 64.46 -41.40
N LEU A 2 -36.51 65.17 -41.54
CA LEU A 2 -35.66 65.66 -40.45
C LEU A 2 -36.42 66.66 -39.56
N SER A 3 -36.13 66.67 -38.25
CA SER A 3 -35.77 67.91 -37.55
C SER A 3 -35.22 67.60 -36.16
N ASP A 4 -33.92 67.82 -36.01
CA ASP A 4 -33.22 67.94 -34.73
C ASP A 4 -33.85 69.04 -33.87
N GLY A 5 -33.97 68.73 -32.58
CA GLY A 5 -34.21 69.70 -31.53
C GLY A 5 -33.31 69.38 -30.34
N GLU A 6 -32.06 69.85 -30.39
CA GLU A 6 -31.13 69.79 -29.26
C GLU A 6 -31.71 70.54 -28.06
N LYS A 7 -32.39 69.82 -27.16
CA LYS A 7 -32.76 70.34 -25.85
C LYS A 7 -31.49 70.45 -25.00
N LYS A 8 -30.94 71.68 -24.90
CA LYS A 8 -29.93 72.04 -23.91
C LYS A 8 -30.43 71.68 -22.51
N LEU A 9 -29.77 70.72 -21.85
CA LEU A 9 -30.13 70.24 -20.51
C LEU A 9 -30.13 71.38 -19.49
N SER A 10 -31.17 71.40 -18.64
CA SER A 10 -31.33 72.37 -17.55
C SER A 10 -30.15 72.35 -16.57
N LYS A 11 -29.77 73.50 -16.00
CA LYS A 11 -28.69 73.62 -15.00
C LYS A 11 -28.84 72.63 -13.84
N ASN A 12 -30.07 72.27 -13.48
CA ASN A 12 -30.35 71.28 -12.42
C ASN A 12 -30.05 69.85 -12.87
N GLU A 13 -30.28 69.54 -14.14
CA GLU A 13 -30.00 68.22 -14.72
C GLU A 13 -28.51 68.02 -14.95
N GLN A 14 -27.80 69.07 -15.40
CA GLN A 14 -26.34 69.11 -15.45
C GLN A 14 -25.72 68.89 -14.06
N LYS A 15 -26.30 69.49 -13.01
CA LYS A 15 -25.86 69.30 -11.62
C LYS A 15 -26.14 67.87 -11.12
N ARG A 16 -27.24 67.24 -11.54
CA ARG A 16 -27.56 65.85 -11.21
C ARG A 16 -26.60 64.87 -11.88
N LEU A 17 -26.30 65.08 -13.17
CA LEU A 17 -25.35 64.28 -13.93
C LEU A 17 -23.93 64.44 -13.41
N ALA A 18 -23.50 65.66 -13.07
CA ALA A 18 -22.20 65.89 -12.43
C ALA A 18 -22.08 65.17 -11.08
N LYS A 19 -23.15 65.15 -10.27
CA LYS A 19 -23.17 64.43 -8.99
C LYS A 19 -23.19 62.90 -9.16
N GLN A 20 -23.82 62.39 -10.21
CA GLN A 20 -23.78 60.96 -10.58
C GLN A 20 -22.38 60.56 -11.07
N ALA A 21 -21.78 61.35 -11.97
CA ALA A 21 -20.42 61.14 -12.47
C ALA A 21 -19.38 61.21 -11.33
N GLN A 22 -19.57 62.12 -10.36
CA GLN A 22 -18.70 62.21 -9.19
C GLN A 22 -18.82 60.99 -8.27
N LYS A 23 -20.04 60.47 -8.04
CA LYS A 23 -20.25 59.22 -7.28
C LYS A 23 -19.69 58.00 -7.99
N GLU A 24 -19.81 57.95 -9.32
CA GLU A 24 -19.28 56.84 -10.13
C GLU A 24 -17.75 56.88 -10.15
N LYS A 25 -17.14 58.07 -10.24
CA LYS A 25 -15.70 58.25 -10.12
C LYS A 25 -15.18 57.87 -8.73
N GLU A 26 -15.87 58.24 -7.65
CA GLU A 26 -15.53 57.79 -6.29
C GLU A 26 -15.68 56.27 -6.13
N ARG A 27 -16.68 55.65 -6.78
CA ARG A 27 -16.88 54.20 -6.76
C ARG A 27 -15.76 53.48 -7.51
N LEU A 28 -15.39 53.96 -8.70
CA LEU A 28 -14.29 53.42 -9.49
C LEU A 28 -12.94 53.62 -8.80
N GLU A 29 -12.72 54.74 -8.10
CA GLU A 29 -11.53 54.96 -7.28
C GLU A 29 -11.49 54.03 -6.05
N LYS A 30 -12.64 53.73 -5.43
CA LYS A 30 -12.73 52.73 -4.35
C LYS A 30 -12.53 51.30 -4.85
N GLU A 31 -13.07 50.96 -6.02
CA GLU A 31 -12.87 49.65 -6.65
C GLU A 31 -11.41 49.50 -7.12
N ALA A 32 -10.78 50.55 -7.66
CA ALA A 32 -9.36 50.57 -8.01
C ALA A 32 -8.46 50.46 -6.76
N LYS A 33 -8.80 51.13 -5.65
CA LYS A 33 -8.10 50.98 -4.36
C LYS A 33 -8.23 49.56 -3.79
N LYS A 34 -9.42 48.95 -3.83
CA LYS A 34 -9.60 47.54 -3.46
C LYS A 34 -8.82 46.58 -4.36
N SER A 35 -8.75 46.88 -5.65
CA SER A 35 -7.98 46.08 -6.62
C SER A 35 -6.47 46.23 -6.40
N ALA A 36 -6.00 47.42 -6.03
CA ALA A 36 -4.60 47.69 -5.69
C ALA A 36 -4.21 47.09 -4.33
N GLU A 37 -5.10 47.08 -3.33
CA GLU A 37 -4.91 46.38 -2.04
C GLU A 37 -4.90 44.86 -2.22
N ALA A 38 -5.70 44.32 -3.14
CA ALA A 38 -5.66 42.91 -3.53
C ALA A 38 -4.39 42.54 -4.32
N ALA A 39 -3.79 43.48 -5.05
CA ALA A 39 -2.54 43.27 -5.78
C ALA A 39 -1.28 43.48 -4.90
N GLN A 40 -1.36 44.31 -3.85
CA GLN A 40 -0.29 44.51 -2.86
C GLN A 40 -0.29 43.47 -1.72
N THR A 41 -1.29 42.59 -1.65
CA THR A 41 -1.27 41.38 -0.80
C THR A 41 -0.67 40.15 -1.52
N GLY A 42 0.05 40.37 -2.63
CA GLY A 42 1.02 39.42 -3.17
C GLY A 42 2.35 39.54 -2.41
N LYS A 43 2.67 38.50 -1.61
CA LYS A 43 3.81 38.35 -0.68
C LYS A 43 3.60 38.92 0.73
N ALA A 44 2.55 38.47 1.39
CA ALA A 44 2.67 38.13 2.80
C ALA A 44 2.77 36.61 2.89
N GLU A 45 3.80 36.10 3.56
CA GLU A 45 3.88 34.69 3.95
C GLU A 45 2.55 34.32 4.61
N LYS A 46 1.78 33.47 3.93
CA LYS A 46 0.65 32.81 4.57
C LYS A 46 1.30 31.95 5.66
N HIS A 47 1.26 32.44 6.89
CA HIS A 47 1.26 31.58 8.06
C HIS A 47 0.16 30.56 7.81
N VAL A 48 0.54 29.39 7.33
CA VAL A 48 -0.32 28.22 7.33
C VAL A 48 -0.68 28.07 8.80
N LYS A 49 -1.96 28.21 9.15
CA LYS A 49 -2.43 27.70 10.43
C LYS A 49 -1.97 26.25 10.44
N GLU A 50 -1.00 25.91 11.29
CA GLU A 50 -0.71 24.53 11.64
C GLU A 50 -2.06 23.93 11.99
N ALA A 51 -2.58 23.08 11.10
CA ALA A 51 -3.70 22.24 11.41
C ALA A 51 -3.20 21.34 12.54
N ASP A 52 -3.84 21.45 13.70
CA ASP A 52 -3.63 20.52 14.80
C ASP A 52 -3.79 19.09 14.24
N PRO A 53 -2.75 18.23 14.27
CA PRO A 53 -2.72 16.96 13.56
C PRO A 53 -3.57 15.87 14.25
N SER A 54 -4.67 16.26 14.91
CA SER A 54 -5.56 15.39 15.67
C SER A 54 -6.74 14.84 14.86
N ASP A 55 -7.12 15.47 13.74
CA ASP A 55 -8.13 14.92 12.82
C ASP A 55 -7.50 14.15 11.63
N PRO A 56 -7.71 12.82 11.54
CA PRO A 56 -7.17 12.00 10.46
C PRO A 56 -7.61 12.43 9.04
N GLN A 57 -8.79 13.03 8.89
CA GLN A 57 -9.30 13.43 7.57
C GLN A 57 -8.65 14.72 7.06
N GLU A 58 -8.44 15.71 7.93
CA GLU A 58 -7.72 16.94 7.56
C GLU A 58 -6.24 16.67 7.25
N TYR A 59 -5.57 15.81 8.03
CA TYR A 59 -4.20 15.40 7.73
C TYR A 59 -4.09 14.69 6.38
N TYR A 60 -5.06 13.83 6.06
CA TYR A 60 -5.13 13.15 4.76
C TYR A 60 -5.28 14.15 3.62
N LYS A 61 -6.20 15.12 3.72
CA LYS A 61 -6.41 16.16 2.68
C LYS A 61 -5.15 17.01 2.46
N MET A 62 -4.52 17.48 3.54
CA MET A 62 -3.27 18.24 3.48
C MET A 62 -2.16 17.45 2.78
N ARG A 63 -1.99 16.17 3.12
CA ARG A 63 -0.98 15.29 2.51
C ARG A 63 -1.26 15.04 1.03
N VAL A 64 -2.51 14.85 0.63
CA VAL A 64 -2.90 14.68 -0.78
C VAL A 64 -2.61 15.94 -1.60
N GLU A 65 -2.96 17.12 -1.08
CA GLU A 65 -2.67 18.40 -1.74
C GLU A 65 -1.16 18.63 -1.92
N MET A 66 -0.36 18.31 -0.90
CA MET A 66 1.10 18.41 -0.96
C MET A 66 1.72 17.43 -1.97
N ILE A 67 1.20 16.20 -2.07
CA ILE A 67 1.64 15.21 -3.07
C ILE A 67 1.27 15.67 -4.49
N ASN A 68 0.07 16.23 -4.66
CA ASN A 68 -0.41 16.74 -5.94
C ASN A 68 0.37 17.97 -6.42
N SER A 69 0.73 18.88 -5.52
CA SER A 69 1.55 20.05 -5.85
C SER A 69 2.97 19.65 -6.26
N ARG A 70 3.56 18.64 -5.60
CA ARG A 70 4.83 18.02 -6.04
C ARG A 70 4.74 17.40 -7.44
N ARG A 71 3.68 16.63 -7.71
CA ARG A 71 3.44 16.04 -9.04
C ARG A 71 3.26 17.12 -10.12
N ALA A 72 2.56 18.21 -9.80
CA ALA A 72 2.38 19.34 -10.72
C ALA A 72 3.70 20.10 -10.98
N ALA A 73 4.62 20.11 -10.03
CA ALA A 73 5.97 20.66 -10.18
C ALA A 73 6.92 19.72 -10.97
N GLY A 74 6.43 18.60 -11.51
CA GLY A 74 7.23 17.62 -12.26
C GLY A 74 8.05 16.68 -11.38
N ASP A 75 7.93 16.79 -10.06
CA ASP A 75 8.59 15.91 -9.10
C ASP A 75 7.72 14.67 -8.93
N ASN A 76 8.21 13.48 -9.33
CA ASN A 76 7.45 12.24 -9.17
C ASN A 76 7.65 11.72 -7.74
N PRO A 77 6.66 11.82 -6.83
CA PRO A 77 6.82 11.37 -5.46
C PRO A 77 6.82 9.84 -5.33
N PHE A 78 6.49 9.12 -6.42
CA PHE A 78 6.48 7.66 -6.51
C PHE A 78 7.12 7.19 -7.83
N PRO A 79 8.45 7.28 -7.97
CA PRO A 79 9.14 6.88 -9.19
C PRO A 79 9.19 5.35 -9.30
N HIS A 80 8.18 4.77 -9.94
CA HIS A 80 8.24 3.40 -10.44
C HIS A 80 9.07 3.39 -11.73
N LYS A 81 10.34 2.95 -11.66
CA LYS A 81 11.22 2.56 -12.78
C LYS A 81 11.98 3.69 -13.51
N LYS A 82 13.05 4.21 -12.90
CA LYS A 82 13.92 5.26 -13.48
C LYS A 82 15.06 4.74 -14.40
N TYR A 83 15.40 3.44 -14.37
CA TYR A 83 16.64 2.92 -15.00
C TYR A 83 16.46 1.68 -15.91
N GLU A 84 15.24 1.36 -16.36
CA GLU A 84 15.02 0.20 -17.26
C GLU A 84 15.68 0.33 -18.64
N HIS A 85 15.98 1.56 -19.09
CA HIS A 85 16.53 1.84 -20.43
C HIS A 85 18.05 1.66 -20.56
N LEU A 86 18.75 1.29 -19.47
CA LEU A 86 20.20 1.08 -19.51
C LEU A 86 20.58 -0.06 -20.45
N LYS A 87 21.64 0.14 -21.24
CA LYS A 87 22.23 -0.91 -22.09
C LYS A 87 23.07 -1.86 -21.23
N ASN A 88 23.30 -3.07 -21.72
CA ASN A 88 24.14 -4.05 -21.02
C ASN A 88 25.55 -3.48 -20.82
N GLU A 89 26.12 -3.73 -19.63
CA GLU A 89 27.44 -3.23 -19.20
C GLU A 89 27.56 -1.70 -19.07
N GLU A 90 26.47 -0.96 -19.20
CA GLU A 90 26.46 0.48 -18.98
C GLU A 90 26.49 0.77 -17.47
N VAL A 91 27.38 1.67 -17.04
CA VAL A 91 27.47 2.16 -15.66
C VAL A 91 27.24 3.66 -15.69
N LEU A 92 26.22 4.14 -14.97
CA LEU A 92 25.94 5.57 -14.85
C LEU A 92 26.80 6.19 -13.74
N ASN A 93 28.07 6.49 -14.04
CA ASN A 93 28.99 7.08 -13.07
C ASN A 93 28.55 8.49 -12.60
N ASP A 94 27.79 9.22 -13.42
CA ASP A 94 27.32 10.57 -13.09
C ASP A 94 26.14 10.58 -12.12
N VAL A 95 25.55 9.41 -11.84
CA VAL A 95 24.35 9.27 -11.03
C VAL A 95 24.66 8.39 -9.83
N ARG A 96 24.54 8.97 -8.62
CA ARG A 96 24.63 8.23 -7.36
C ARG A 96 23.23 8.00 -6.80
N VAL A 97 22.95 6.76 -6.45
CA VAL A 97 21.66 6.33 -5.88
C VAL A 97 21.93 5.54 -4.60
N SER A 98 21.09 5.78 -3.59
CA SER A 98 21.09 5.03 -2.35
C SER A 98 19.82 4.20 -2.25
N ILE A 99 19.98 2.92 -1.95
CA ILE A 99 18.89 1.99 -1.69
C ILE A 99 19.10 1.35 -0.32
N ALA A 100 18.01 0.91 0.29
CA ALA A 100 18.05 0.03 1.45
C ALA A 100 17.05 -1.10 1.26
N GLY A 101 17.36 -2.28 1.80
CA GLY A 101 16.44 -3.40 1.75
C GLY A 101 16.98 -4.62 2.49
N ARG A 102 16.15 -5.66 2.53
CA ARG A 102 16.50 -6.93 3.17
C ARG A 102 17.28 -7.80 2.20
N ILE A 103 18.40 -8.36 2.65
CA ILE A 103 19.19 -9.32 1.88
C ILE A 103 18.44 -10.64 1.86
N TYR A 104 17.97 -11.03 0.68
CA TYR A 104 17.28 -12.29 0.47
C TYR A 104 18.25 -13.43 0.14
N SER A 105 19.25 -13.13 -0.69
CA SER A 105 20.34 -14.03 -1.03
C SER A 105 21.68 -13.28 -1.06
N LYS A 106 22.76 -13.99 -0.73
CA LYS A 106 24.14 -13.52 -0.86
C LYS A 106 24.90 -14.61 -1.61
N ARG A 107 25.57 -14.24 -2.70
CA ARG A 107 26.41 -15.16 -3.50
C ARG A 107 27.78 -14.52 -3.70
N GLU A 108 28.82 -15.22 -3.27
CA GLU A 108 30.20 -14.78 -3.44
C GLU A 108 30.77 -15.42 -4.72
N SER A 109 31.33 -14.60 -5.60
CA SER A 109 31.90 -15.03 -6.88
C SER A 109 33.39 -14.66 -6.92
N GLY A 110 34.15 -15.30 -6.03
CA GLY A 110 35.54 -14.96 -5.76
C GLY A 110 35.70 -13.86 -4.71
N LYS A 111 36.93 -13.48 -4.41
CA LYS A 111 37.27 -12.55 -3.30
C LYS A 111 36.84 -11.10 -3.53
N ASN A 112 36.70 -10.71 -4.80
CA ASN A 112 36.52 -9.31 -5.19
C ASN A 112 35.11 -9.00 -5.70
N LEU A 113 34.19 -9.97 -5.66
CA LEU A 113 32.87 -9.84 -6.26
C LEU A 113 31.81 -10.58 -5.43
N VAL A 114 30.82 -9.83 -4.94
CA VAL A 114 29.70 -10.34 -4.16
C VAL A 114 28.40 -9.85 -4.77
N PHE A 115 27.47 -10.77 -4.96
CA PHE A 115 26.12 -10.48 -5.44
C PHE A 115 25.13 -10.58 -4.28
N TYR A 116 24.27 -9.59 -4.16
CA TYR A 116 23.14 -9.61 -3.24
C TYR A 116 21.84 -9.50 -4.00
N ASP A 117 20.85 -10.31 -3.63
CA ASP A 117 19.46 -10.06 -3.99
C ASP A 117 18.81 -9.27 -2.86
N VAL A 118 18.49 -8.01 -3.12
CA VAL A 118 17.93 -7.10 -2.11
C VAL A 118 16.44 -6.90 -2.38
N HIS A 119 15.62 -7.13 -1.35
CA HIS A 119 14.17 -7.04 -1.43
C HIS A 119 13.68 -5.82 -0.63
N ASN A 120 12.79 -5.04 -1.24
CA ASN A 120 12.08 -3.94 -0.58
C ASN A 120 10.73 -3.69 -1.25
N GLY A 121 9.65 -3.54 -0.48
CA GLY A 121 8.32 -3.16 -0.99
C GLY A 121 7.75 -4.08 -2.09
N GLY A 122 8.04 -5.38 -2.05
CA GLY A 122 7.61 -6.35 -3.07
C GLY A 122 8.43 -6.32 -4.37
N THR A 123 9.45 -5.48 -4.45
CA THR A 123 10.40 -5.42 -5.57
C THR A 123 11.73 -6.06 -5.18
N ARG A 124 12.44 -6.61 -6.18
CA ARG A 124 13.78 -7.15 -6.03
C ARG A 124 14.76 -6.35 -6.88
N LEU A 125 15.97 -6.15 -6.38
CA LEU A 125 17.06 -5.52 -7.11
C LEU A 125 18.36 -6.27 -6.80
N GLN A 126 19.16 -6.50 -7.83
CA GLN A 126 20.49 -7.06 -7.68
C GLN A 126 21.47 -5.96 -7.24
N VAL A 127 22.32 -6.27 -6.28
CA VAL A 127 23.50 -5.46 -5.97
C VAL A 127 24.73 -6.26 -6.35
N MET A 128 25.57 -5.68 -7.20
CA MET A 128 26.82 -6.27 -7.67
C MET A 128 27.97 -5.52 -7.01
N ALA A 129 28.37 -5.96 -5.81
CA ALA A 129 29.46 -5.34 -5.07
C ALA A 129 30.80 -5.82 -5.61
N ASN A 130 31.64 -4.89 -6.07
CA ASN A 130 32.96 -5.18 -6.64
C ASN A 130 34.03 -4.37 -5.91
N ALA A 131 35.07 -5.05 -5.43
CA ALA A 131 36.15 -4.46 -4.63
C ALA A 131 36.84 -3.29 -5.34
N ARG A 132 36.87 -3.28 -6.68
CA ARG A 132 37.46 -2.18 -7.48
C ARG A 132 36.73 -0.85 -7.30
N TYR A 133 35.43 -0.89 -7.02
CA TYR A 133 34.57 0.30 -6.92
C TYR A 133 34.25 0.69 -5.48
N HIS A 134 34.68 -0.12 -4.50
CA HIS A 134 34.47 0.17 -3.10
C HIS A 134 35.34 1.34 -2.65
N ALA A 135 34.70 2.42 -2.19
CA ALA A 135 35.39 3.69 -1.92
C ALA A 135 36.44 3.57 -0.80
N ALA A 136 36.21 2.70 0.18
CA ALA A 136 37.10 2.48 1.32
C ALA A 136 38.23 1.45 1.05
N GLY A 137 38.31 0.88 -0.16
CA GLY A 137 39.36 -0.05 -0.58
C GLY A 137 39.07 -1.53 -0.29
N ALA A 138 39.98 -2.41 -0.74
CA ALA A 138 39.75 -3.85 -0.78
C ALA A 138 39.72 -4.56 0.60
N GLU A 139 40.42 -4.02 1.59
CA GLU A 139 40.42 -4.59 2.95
C GLU A 139 39.06 -4.34 3.64
N ASP A 140 38.55 -3.11 3.56
CA ASP A 140 37.23 -2.75 4.09
C ASP A 140 36.11 -3.50 3.36
N PHE A 141 36.21 -3.64 2.03
CA PHE A 141 35.29 -4.47 1.24
C PHE A 141 35.17 -5.88 1.82
N SER A 142 36.30 -6.53 2.07
CA SER A 142 36.31 -7.89 2.62
C SER A 142 35.65 -7.95 4.00
N ALA A 143 35.98 -7.02 4.89
CA ALA A 143 35.44 -6.97 6.25
C ALA A 143 33.91 -6.70 6.28
N VAL A 144 33.44 -5.73 5.49
CA VAL A 144 32.02 -5.36 5.43
C VAL A 144 31.20 -6.50 4.86
N HIS A 145 31.66 -7.12 3.77
CA HIS A 145 30.94 -8.22 3.15
C HIS A 145 31.04 -9.52 3.96
N GLU A 146 32.09 -9.72 4.75
CA GLU A 146 32.18 -10.82 5.73
C GLU A 146 31.24 -10.61 6.92
N ARG A 147 30.87 -9.38 7.29
CA ARG A 147 29.91 -9.13 8.38
C ARG A 147 28.46 -9.38 7.96
N ILE A 148 28.14 -9.11 6.70
CA ILE A 148 26.76 -9.14 6.20
C ILE A 148 26.29 -10.59 5.96
N ARG A 149 25.09 -10.91 6.44
CA ARG A 149 24.44 -12.22 6.32
C ARG A 149 23.08 -12.14 5.61
N ARG A 150 22.59 -13.30 5.19
CA ARG A 150 21.22 -13.45 4.66
C ARG A 150 20.22 -13.03 5.73
N GLY A 151 19.31 -12.13 5.35
CA GLY A 151 18.26 -11.59 6.21
C GLY A 151 18.55 -10.20 6.77
N ASP A 152 19.79 -9.72 6.73
CA ASP A 152 20.14 -8.38 7.21
C ASP A 152 19.45 -7.29 6.40
N ILE A 153 19.17 -6.16 7.04
CA ILE A 153 18.79 -4.93 6.35
C ILE A 153 20.06 -4.11 6.13
N VAL A 154 20.36 -3.84 4.86
CA VAL A 154 21.60 -3.19 4.43
C VAL A 154 21.28 -2.03 3.50
N GLY A 155 21.97 -0.91 3.71
CA GLY A 155 21.99 0.24 2.83
C GLY A 155 23.15 0.13 1.84
N PHE A 156 22.88 0.42 0.57
CA PHE A 156 23.87 0.44 -0.51
C PHE A 156 23.79 1.78 -1.22
N SER A 157 24.93 2.44 -1.39
CA SER A 157 25.03 3.71 -2.11
C SER A 157 26.03 3.57 -3.26
N GLY A 158 25.61 3.85 -4.49
CA GLY A 158 26.49 3.75 -5.65
C GLY A 158 25.80 4.01 -6.98
N HIS A 159 26.32 3.40 -8.05
CA HIS A 159 25.93 3.70 -9.42
C HIS A 159 24.94 2.66 -9.98
N PRO A 160 23.86 3.09 -10.65
CA PRO A 160 23.03 2.19 -11.44
C PRO A 160 23.83 1.58 -12.59
N THR A 161 23.72 0.28 -12.79
CA THR A 161 24.36 -0.44 -13.89
C THR A 161 23.47 -1.58 -14.39
N ARG A 162 23.80 -2.13 -15.57
CA ARG A 162 23.22 -3.39 -16.04
C ARG A 162 24.33 -4.41 -16.22
N SER A 163 24.19 -5.57 -15.60
CA SER A 163 25.18 -6.65 -15.69
C SER A 163 25.27 -7.23 -17.10
N LYS A 164 26.31 -8.05 -17.35
CA LYS A 164 26.50 -8.78 -18.62
C LYS A 164 25.29 -9.64 -19.01
N THR A 165 24.60 -10.19 -18.02
CA THR A 165 23.39 -11.02 -18.20
C THR A 165 22.13 -10.19 -18.46
N GLY A 166 22.25 -8.86 -18.53
CA GLY A 166 21.14 -7.95 -18.76
C GLY A 166 20.31 -7.66 -17.53
N GLU A 167 20.75 -8.03 -16.33
CA GLU A 167 20.03 -7.75 -15.08
C GLU A 167 20.35 -6.34 -14.59
N LEU A 168 19.32 -5.57 -14.20
CA LEU A 168 19.50 -4.24 -13.61
C LEU A 168 20.12 -4.40 -12.21
N SER A 169 21.26 -3.76 -11.97
CA SER A 169 22.00 -3.87 -10.73
C SER A 169 22.41 -2.50 -10.18
N LEU A 170 22.66 -2.44 -8.88
CA LEU A 170 23.42 -1.34 -8.27
C LEU A 170 24.87 -1.77 -8.08
N LEU A 171 25.81 -0.92 -8.46
CA LEU A 171 27.24 -1.04 -8.18
C LEU A 171 27.57 -0.16 -6.96
N PRO A 172 27.65 -0.72 -5.74
CA PRO A 172 27.83 0.07 -4.53
C PRO A 172 29.27 0.57 -4.41
N LEU A 173 29.39 1.86 -4.04
CA LEU A 173 30.63 2.48 -3.58
C LEU A 173 30.78 2.34 -2.06
N GLU A 174 29.64 2.40 -1.36
CA GLU A 174 29.53 2.33 0.10
C GLU A 174 28.43 1.36 0.49
N VAL A 175 28.67 0.63 1.58
CA VAL A 175 27.77 -0.39 2.10
C VAL A 175 27.69 -0.26 3.61
N GLU A 176 26.47 -0.12 4.14
CA GLU A 176 26.23 0.07 5.56
C GLU A 176 25.20 -0.96 6.06
N GLN A 177 25.57 -1.74 7.07
CA GLN A 177 24.64 -2.66 7.71
C GLN A 177 23.76 -1.87 8.68
N LEU A 178 22.47 -1.72 8.35
CA LEU A 178 21.52 -0.93 9.14
C LEU A 178 20.95 -1.75 10.29
N THR A 179 20.60 -3.02 10.05
CA THR A 179 20.04 -3.91 11.07
C THR A 179 20.42 -5.36 10.82
N PRO A 180 21.09 -6.05 11.76
CA PRO A 180 21.42 -7.46 11.62
C PRO A 180 20.19 -8.35 11.83
N CYS A 181 20.13 -9.46 11.10
CA CYS A 181 19.13 -10.50 11.30
C CYS A 181 19.69 -11.57 12.22
N LEU A 182 19.17 -11.60 13.45
CA LEU A 182 19.64 -12.53 14.49
C LEU A 182 19.12 -13.96 14.34
N ARG A 183 18.28 -14.23 13.33
CA ARG A 183 17.64 -15.52 13.12
C ARG A 183 17.87 -16.01 11.69
N MET A 184 18.03 -17.31 11.54
CA MET A 184 18.15 -17.93 10.22
C MET A 184 16.79 -17.88 9.51
N LEU A 185 16.74 -17.23 8.35
CA LEU A 185 15.53 -17.22 7.52
C LEU A 185 15.27 -18.62 6.93
N PRO A 186 14.00 -19.07 6.89
CA PRO A 186 13.64 -20.36 6.31
C PRO A 186 14.18 -20.54 4.88
N HIS A 187 14.53 -21.77 4.52
CA HIS A 187 15.00 -22.08 3.17
C HIS A 187 13.88 -21.93 2.14
N THR A 188 14.22 -21.41 0.97
CA THR A 188 13.29 -21.09 -0.13
C THR A 188 12.53 -22.29 -0.68
N HIS A 189 13.06 -23.51 -0.51
CA HIS A 189 12.42 -24.74 -1.00
C HIS A 189 11.14 -25.13 -0.24
N TYR A 190 10.99 -24.72 1.03
CA TYR A 190 9.88 -25.20 1.86
C TYR A 190 8.86 -24.10 2.20
N GLY A 191 9.19 -22.81 2.04
CA GLY A 191 8.32 -21.73 2.52
C GLY A 191 8.12 -21.78 4.04
N LEU A 192 7.35 -20.83 4.59
CA LEU A 192 7.00 -20.79 6.01
C LEU A 192 5.82 -21.74 6.29
N LYS A 193 5.96 -23.04 6.00
CA LYS A 193 4.85 -24.01 6.03
C LYS A 193 4.43 -24.48 7.44
N ASP A 194 5.17 -24.10 8.48
CA ASP A 194 5.01 -24.70 9.79
C ASP A 194 3.92 -24.02 10.62
N LYS A 195 2.83 -24.75 10.89
CA LYS A 195 1.75 -24.32 11.77
C LYS A 195 2.25 -24.03 13.18
N GLU A 196 3.24 -24.78 13.66
CA GLU A 196 3.85 -24.56 14.97
C GLU A 196 4.59 -23.22 14.99
N LEU A 197 5.29 -22.86 13.90
CA LEU A 197 5.98 -21.58 13.80
C LEU A 197 5.02 -20.38 13.92
N ARG A 198 3.80 -20.45 13.38
CA ARG A 198 2.81 -19.36 13.55
C ARG A 198 2.38 -19.21 15.00
N GLN A 199 2.10 -20.31 15.68
CA GLN A 199 1.78 -20.29 17.11
C GLN A 199 2.98 -19.79 17.92
N MET A 200 4.20 -20.20 17.57
CA MET A 200 5.44 -19.71 18.17
C MET A 200 5.71 -18.23 17.89
N LEU A 201 5.22 -17.65 16.79
CA LEU A 201 5.29 -16.21 16.53
C LEU A 201 4.35 -15.42 17.45
N ILE A 202 3.14 -15.95 17.72
CA ILE A 202 2.24 -15.39 18.75
C ILE A 202 2.89 -15.49 20.13
N VAL A 203 3.38 -16.67 20.51
CA VAL A 203 4.13 -16.88 21.77
C VAL A 203 5.38 -15.99 21.83
N GLY A 204 6.00 -15.72 20.67
CA GLY A 204 7.13 -14.84 20.48
C GLY A 204 6.81 -13.35 20.49
N GLY A 205 5.57 -12.96 20.83
CA GLY A 205 5.14 -11.58 21.04
C GLY A 205 4.63 -10.85 19.79
N ILE A 206 4.34 -11.56 18.70
CA ILE A 206 3.68 -10.97 17.52
C ILE A 206 2.18 -11.21 17.64
N ASP A 207 1.44 -10.19 18.07
CA ASP A 207 0.01 -10.35 18.42
C ASP A 207 -0.90 -10.75 17.25
N ARG A 208 -0.53 -10.47 16.01
CA ARG A 208 -1.35 -10.78 14.82
C ARG A 208 -0.47 -11.28 13.68
N VAL A 209 -0.75 -12.48 13.20
CA VAL A 209 -0.04 -13.09 12.07
C VAL A 209 -1.05 -13.67 11.09
N TYR A 210 -0.77 -13.58 9.80
CA TYR A 210 -1.54 -14.26 8.76
C TYR A 210 -0.62 -14.82 7.68
N GLU A 211 -1.08 -15.84 6.99
CA GLU A 211 -0.40 -16.45 5.86
C GLU A 211 -1.42 -16.85 4.80
N VAL A 212 -1.16 -16.46 3.55
CA VAL A 212 -1.85 -16.99 2.38
C VAL A 212 -0.89 -17.96 1.70
N GLY A 213 -1.20 -19.24 1.76
CA GLY A 213 -0.26 -20.30 1.43
C GLY A 213 -0.93 -21.50 0.77
N ARG A 214 -0.09 -22.33 0.15
CA ARG A 214 -0.52 -23.57 -0.49
C ARG A 214 -0.44 -24.73 0.50
N LEU A 215 -1.52 -25.46 0.67
CA LEU A 215 -1.58 -26.69 1.44
C LEU A 215 -1.66 -27.90 0.51
N PHE A 216 -1.12 -29.01 0.99
CA PHE A 216 -1.11 -30.28 0.29
C PHE A 216 -1.80 -31.30 1.17
N ARG A 217 -2.80 -32.00 0.64
CA ARG A 217 -3.48 -33.09 1.33
C ARG A 217 -3.52 -34.31 0.42
N ASN A 218 -3.14 -35.46 0.98
CA ASN A 218 -3.18 -36.73 0.26
C ASN A 218 -4.58 -37.36 0.39
N GLU A 219 -5.57 -36.64 -0.14
CA GLU A 219 -6.99 -37.00 -0.13
C GLU A 219 -7.49 -37.25 -1.57
N GLY A 220 -8.66 -37.86 -1.71
CA GLY A 220 -9.29 -38.08 -3.02
C GLY A 220 -9.68 -36.76 -3.70
N ILE A 221 -9.74 -36.77 -5.04
CA ILE A 221 -10.16 -35.62 -5.84
C ILE A 221 -11.68 -35.68 -6.01
N ASP A 222 -12.37 -34.56 -5.76
CA ASP A 222 -13.77 -34.37 -6.10
C ASP A 222 -14.08 -32.92 -6.51
N MET A 223 -15.35 -32.55 -6.64
CA MET A 223 -15.78 -31.20 -7.07
C MET A 223 -15.32 -30.06 -6.13
N THR A 224 -14.96 -30.39 -4.90
CA THR A 224 -14.56 -29.44 -3.84
C THR A 224 -13.16 -29.71 -3.27
N HIS A 225 -12.53 -30.84 -3.63
CA HIS A 225 -11.23 -31.26 -3.11
C HIS A 225 -10.19 -31.37 -4.24
N ASN A 226 -9.10 -30.64 -4.09
CA ASN A 226 -7.91 -30.75 -4.93
C ASN A 226 -6.69 -31.05 -4.02
N PRO A 227 -5.72 -31.91 -4.42
CA PRO A 227 -4.59 -32.27 -3.56
C PRO A 227 -3.68 -31.10 -3.20
N GLU A 228 -3.75 -30.02 -3.97
CA GLU A 228 -3.07 -28.75 -3.73
C GLU A 228 -4.09 -27.61 -3.76
N PHE A 229 -4.22 -26.84 -2.68
CA PHE A 229 -5.17 -25.73 -2.61
C PHE A 229 -4.62 -24.57 -1.78
N THR A 230 -5.17 -23.38 -1.98
CA THR A 230 -4.73 -22.17 -1.29
C THR A 230 -5.65 -21.86 -0.12
N THR A 231 -5.04 -21.56 1.03
CA THR A 231 -5.76 -21.13 2.24
C THR A 231 -5.21 -19.80 2.73
N CYS A 232 -6.04 -19.09 3.49
CA CYS A 232 -5.63 -17.97 4.32
C CYS A 232 -5.83 -18.39 5.78
N GLU A 233 -4.76 -18.44 6.56
CA GLU A 233 -4.81 -18.69 8.00
C GLU A 233 -4.31 -17.46 8.74
N PHE A 234 -4.96 -17.10 9.85
CA PHE A 234 -4.46 -16.04 10.72
C PHE A 234 -4.67 -16.38 12.19
N TYR A 235 -3.83 -15.80 13.03
CA TYR A 235 -3.92 -15.86 14.48
C TYR A 235 -3.94 -14.44 15.04
N MET A 236 -4.77 -14.23 16.05
CA MET A 236 -4.96 -12.94 16.71
C MET A 236 -4.99 -13.13 18.22
N ALA A 237 -3.97 -12.62 18.91
CA ALA A 237 -3.90 -12.61 20.36
C ALA A 237 -5.02 -11.74 20.95
N TYR A 238 -5.48 -12.13 22.13
CA TYR A 238 -6.54 -11.44 22.88
C TYR A 238 -7.92 -11.39 22.20
N ALA A 239 -8.11 -12.16 21.12
CA ALA A 239 -9.40 -12.36 20.48
C ALA A 239 -9.94 -13.75 20.81
N ASP A 240 -11.26 -13.84 21.00
CA ASP A 240 -11.96 -15.12 21.04
C ASP A 240 -12.67 -15.40 19.71
N TYR A 241 -13.39 -16.52 19.63
CA TYR A 241 -14.09 -16.88 18.40
C TYR A 241 -15.26 -15.95 18.06
N GLU A 242 -15.83 -15.20 19.02
CA GLU A 242 -16.89 -14.23 18.76
C GLU A 242 -16.34 -13.01 18.01
N ASP A 243 -15.12 -12.58 18.35
CA ASP A 243 -14.38 -11.58 17.57
C ASP A 243 -14.10 -12.08 16.15
N LEU A 244 -13.72 -13.36 16.00
CA LEU A 244 -13.47 -13.96 14.69
C LEU A 244 -14.74 -14.07 13.85
N ILE A 245 -15.91 -14.35 14.46
CA ILE A 245 -17.19 -14.35 13.74
C ILE A 245 -17.48 -12.96 13.19
N ARG A 246 -17.36 -11.91 14.01
CA ARG A 246 -17.58 -10.52 13.57
C ARG A 246 -16.60 -10.11 12.46
N LEU A 247 -15.33 -10.48 12.60
CA LEU A 247 -14.31 -10.23 11.58
C LEU A 247 -14.64 -10.96 10.27
N THR A 248 -15.13 -12.19 10.35
CA THR A 248 -15.51 -12.99 9.19
C THR A 248 -16.72 -12.40 8.47
N GLU A 249 -17.75 -11.98 9.22
CA GLU A 249 -18.92 -11.28 8.69
C GLU A 249 -18.52 -9.99 7.97
N ASP A 250 -17.66 -9.17 8.60
CA ASP A 250 -17.19 -7.92 8.02
C ASP A 250 -16.34 -8.15 6.76
N LEU A 251 -15.38 -9.08 6.82
CA LEU A 251 -14.47 -9.38 5.72
C LEU A 251 -15.22 -9.94 4.50
N LEU A 252 -16.04 -10.98 4.69
CA LEU A 252 -16.73 -11.64 3.58
C LEU A 252 -17.78 -10.71 2.95
N SER A 253 -18.60 -10.04 3.76
CA SER A 253 -19.63 -9.14 3.23
C SER A 253 -19.02 -7.99 2.42
N LYS A 254 -17.99 -7.32 2.95
CA LYS A 254 -17.31 -6.23 2.25
C LYS A 254 -16.55 -6.71 1.02
N MET A 255 -15.97 -7.91 1.04
CA MET A 255 -15.31 -8.49 -0.12
C MET A 255 -16.32 -8.73 -1.27
N VAL A 256 -17.48 -9.31 -0.96
CA VAL A 256 -18.55 -9.53 -1.95
C VAL A 256 -19.06 -8.19 -2.50
N MET A 257 -19.33 -7.21 -1.63
CA MET A 257 -19.73 -5.86 -2.04
C MET A 257 -18.68 -5.17 -2.91
N PHE A 258 -17.40 -5.31 -2.58
CA PHE A 258 -16.31 -4.71 -3.35
C PHE A 258 -16.17 -5.33 -4.75
N ILE A 259 -16.33 -6.65 -4.88
CA ILE A 259 -16.17 -7.37 -6.15
C ILE A 259 -17.42 -7.25 -7.03
N HIS A 260 -18.61 -7.36 -6.45
CA HIS A 260 -19.88 -7.49 -7.18
C HIS A 260 -20.77 -6.25 -7.11
N GLY A 261 -20.49 -5.29 -6.22
CA GLY A 261 -21.31 -4.09 -6.02
C GLY A 261 -22.64 -4.33 -5.28
N THR A 262 -22.86 -5.54 -4.78
CA THR A 262 -24.07 -5.97 -4.05
C THR A 262 -23.70 -7.03 -3.01
N TYR A 263 -24.50 -7.20 -1.95
CA TYR A 263 -24.37 -8.30 -1.00
C TYR A 263 -25.06 -9.59 -1.46
N LYS A 264 -25.90 -9.52 -2.50
CA LYS A 264 -26.69 -10.66 -2.98
C LYS A 264 -26.17 -11.15 -4.31
N ILE A 265 -25.83 -12.43 -4.38
CA ILE A 265 -25.30 -13.07 -5.60
C ILE A 265 -26.14 -14.28 -5.99
N MET A 266 -26.16 -14.60 -7.28
CA MET A 266 -26.85 -15.78 -7.81
C MET A 266 -25.85 -16.93 -8.00
N TYR A 267 -26.15 -18.11 -7.45
CA TYR A 267 -25.30 -19.29 -7.49
C TYR A 267 -26.03 -20.48 -8.14
N HIS A 268 -25.32 -21.25 -8.96
CA HIS A 268 -25.86 -22.40 -9.67
C HIS A 268 -25.11 -23.68 -9.25
N PRO A 269 -25.59 -24.42 -8.22
CA PRO A 269 -24.84 -25.55 -7.66
C PRO A 269 -24.63 -26.69 -8.67
N ASN A 270 -25.61 -26.93 -9.53
CA ASN A 270 -25.62 -28.01 -10.52
C ASN A 270 -25.31 -27.53 -11.94
N GLY A 271 -24.82 -26.29 -12.09
CA GLY A 271 -24.55 -25.65 -13.37
C GLY A 271 -25.70 -24.82 -13.94
N PRO A 272 -25.41 -23.93 -14.91
CA PRO A 272 -26.39 -23.03 -15.48
C PRO A 272 -27.45 -23.79 -16.28
N GLY A 273 -28.73 -23.45 -16.07
CA GLY A 273 -29.86 -24.01 -16.82
C GLY A 273 -30.35 -25.37 -16.36
N VAL A 274 -29.74 -25.99 -15.34
CA VAL A 274 -30.23 -27.24 -14.73
C VAL A 274 -31.33 -26.95 -13.72
N GLU A 275 -31.08 -26.00 -12.83
CA GLU A 275 -32.00 -25.58 -11.77
C GLU A 275 -32.05 -24.05 -11.67
N PRO A 276 -33.12 -23.50 -11.06
CA PRO A 276 -33.17 -22.07 -10.74
C PRO A 276 -31.95 -21.66 -9.92
N ALA A 277 -31.37 -20.53 -10.27
CA ALA A 277 -30.26 -19.94 -9.54
C ALA A 277 -30.67 -19.67 -8.08
N MET A 278 -29.82 -20.06 -7.14
CA MET A 278 -29.98 -19.80 -5.72
C MET A 278 -29.47 -18.39 -5.40
N GLU A 279 -30.30 -17.55 -4.78
CA GLU A 279 -29.84 -16.28 -4.21
C GLU A 279 -29.08 -16.56 -2.90
N ILE A 280 -27.82 -16.11 -2.82
CA ILE A 280 -27.02 -16.12 -1.60
C ILE A 280 -26.87 -14.68 -1.12
N ASP A 281 -27.33 -14.43 0.11
CA ASP A 281 -27.28 -13.12 0.75
C ASP A 281 -26.11 -13.04 1.77
N PHE A 282 -25.14 -12.17 1.49
CA PHE A 282 -23.98 -11.90 2.34
C PHE A 282 -24.18 -10.68 3.25
N THR A 283 -25.42 -10.24 3.47
CA THR A 283 -25.73 -9.16 4.42
C THR A 283 -25.54 -9.66 5.87
N PRO A 284 -24.65 -9.05 6.69
CA PRO A 284 -24.48 -9.42 8.09
C PRO A 284 -25.67 -8.95 8.96
N PRO A 285 -25.94 -9.58 10.11
CA PRO A 285 -25.21 -10.72 10.70
C PRO A 285 -25.59 -12.06 10.05
N PHE A 286 -24.63 -12.99 10.00
CA PHE A 286 -24.87 -14.31 9.44
C PHE A 286 -25.65 -15.19 10.41
N LYS A 287 -26.43 -16.12 9.85
CA LYS A 287 -27.19 -17.08 10.65
C LYS A 287 -26.23 -17.99 11.43
N ARG A 288 -26.35 -17.97 12.76
CA ARG A 288 -25.62 -18.85 13.66
C ARG A 288 -26.50 -20.03 14.07
N VAL A 289 -25.92 -21.24 14.07
CA VAL A 289 -26.62 -22.47 14.46
C VAL A 289 -25.71 -23.24 15.40
N ASN A 290 -26.19 -23.53 16.60
CA ASN A 290 -25.49 -24.45 17.49
C ASN A 290 -25.54 -25.87 16.88
N MET A 291 -24.39 -26.55 16.82
CA MET A 291 -24.28 -27.86 16.16
C MET A 291 -25.22 -28.90 16.78
N TYR A 292 -25.28 -28.98 18.10
CA TYR A 292 -26.10 -29.96 18.81
C TYR A 292 -27.58 -29.71 18.59
N GLU A 293 -28.04 -28.49 18.90
CA GLU A 293 -29.45 -28.11 18.75
C GLU A 293 -29.91 -28.19 17.29
N GLY A 294 -29.04 -27.77 16.35
CA GLY A 294 -29.29 -27.84 14.92
C GLY A 294 -29.46 -29.28 14.44
N LEU A 295 -28.61 -30.19 14.93
CA LEU A 295 -28.67 -31.60 14.57
C LEU A 295 -29.87 -32.31 15.20
N GLU A 296 -30.17 -32.05 16.48
CA GLU A 296 -31.38 -32.56 17.15
C GLU A 296 -32.65 -32.14 16.40
N LYS A 297 -32.72 -30.86 15.98
CA LYS A 297 -33.84 -30.34 15.22
C LYS A 297 -33.95 -30.97 13.83
N ALA A 298 -32.83 -31.20 13.15
CA ALA A 298 -32.81 -31.81 11.82
C ALA A 298 -33.20 -33.29 11.86
N LEU A 299 -32.75 -34.02 12.90
CA LEU A 299 -33.01 -35.45 13.05
C LEU A 299 -34.33 -35.75 13.78
N GLY A 300 -34.87 -34.79 14.54
CA GLY A 300 -36.05 -34.98 15.38
C GLY A 300 -35.80 -35.86 16.60
N VAL A 301 -34.54 -36.01 17.03
CA VAL A 301 -34.15 -36.84 18.18
C VAL A 301 -33.31 -36.04 19.17
N LYS A 302 -33.39 -36.40 20.45
CA LYS A 302 -32.50 -35.86 21.49
C LYS A 302 -31.18 -36.62 21.47
N LEU A 303 -30.08 -35.88 21.37
CA LEU A 303 -28.75 -36.46 21.40
C LEU A 303 -28.29 -36.68 22.85
N PRO A 304 -27.42 -37.67 23.11
CA PRO A 304 -26.79 -37.82 24.41
C PRO A 304 -25.96 -36.58 24.75
N SER A 305 -25.85 -36.25 26.04
CA SER A 305 -25.07 -35.10 26.50
C SER A 305 -23.63 -35.18 25.95
N PRO A 306 -23.02 -34.07 25.51
CA PRO A 306 -21.61 -34.04 25.10
C PRO A 306 -20.68 -34.69 26.12
N ASP A 307 -20.95 -34.54 27.42
CA ASP A 307 -20.15 -35.09 28.52
C ASP A 307 -20.20 -36.62 28.60
N THR A 308 -21.18 -37.24 27.93
CA THR A 308 -21.41 -38.69 27.95
C THR A 308 -20.92 -39.39 26.69
N LEU A 309 -20.39 -38.63 25.72
CA LEU A 309 -19.77 -39.19 24.53
C LEU A 309 -18.45 -39.87 24.91
N LYS A 310 -18.40 -41.20 24.79
CA LYS A 310 -17.14 -41.93 24.91
C LYS A 310 -16.40 -41.85 23.58
N THR A 311 -15.16 -41.40 23.61
CA THR A 311 -14.20 -41.69 22.54
C THR A 311 -13.78 -43.15 22.71
N GLU A 312 -14.50 -44.09 22.09
CA GLU A 312 -13.91 -45.40 21.83
C GLU A 312 -12.89 -45.22 20.72
N GLY A 313 -11.61 -45.20 21.11
CA GLY A 313 -10.44 -45.18 20.24
C GLY A 313 -9.37 -46.08 20.84
#